data_AF-A0A9Q1LX66-F1
#
_entry.id   AF-A0A9Q1LX66-F1
#
_cell.length_a   1.000
_cell.length_b   1.000
_cell.length_c   1.000
_cell.angle_alpha   90.00
_cell.angle_beta   90.00
_cell.angle_gamma   90.00
#
_symmetry.space_group_name_H-M   'P 1'
#
loop_
_entity.id
_entity.type
_entity.pdbx_description
1 polymer ?
#
loop_
_entity_poly.entity_id
_entity_poly.type
_entity_poly.pdbx_seq_one_letter_code
_entity_poly.pdbx_strand_id
1 'polypeptide(L)'
;MMSCLKRYAHLKAADRTAMTCIADIGVNLSPLQGIHQIDLRGDLSGFLSSHPKSLLMSLHHFDMVEPIFPSMDRAQSGYHLLNAANYDQSRMLQQTICHKRSTNWTFSVSWGYSAHIYEQIIPRSWLQNPIETFKNWARSPRPPHYMFDVRKPSWDPCEAPHVFFFKSVERTPRNEILTTYTRAWPRGIGVCSHTGNYSAEYVSEIHVYSPATKRVEIDRCECCDVIHEAGSNKADIKYRECKEDEIIA
;
A
#
# COMPACT_ATOMS: atom_id res chain seq x y z
N MET A 1 -30.55 24.40 -7.13
CA MET A 1 -29.80 24.05 -5.89
C MET A 1 -30.56 24.36 -4.59
N MET A 2 -31.02 25.59 -4.32
CA MET A 2 -31.74 25.90 -3.06
C MET A 2 -33.03 25.10 -2.82
N SER A 3 -33.79 24.78 -3.87
CA SER A 3 -34.98 23.91 -3.76
C SER A 3 -34.63 22.49 -3.29
N CYS A 4 -33.48 21.97 -3.72
CA CYS A 4 -32.98 20.66 -3.33
C CYS A 4 -32.51 20.64 -1.86
N LEU A 5 -31.78 21.66 -1.41
CA LEU A 5 -31.35 21.75 -0.01
C LEU A 5 -32.54 21.77 0.96
N LYS A 6 -33.64 22.42 0.59
CA LYS A 6 -34.88 22.37 1.36
C LYS A 6 -35.51 20.97 1.35
N ARG A 7 -35.53 20.30 0.18
CA ARG A 7 -36.06 18.94 0.01
C ARG A 7 -35.33 17.92 0.88
N TYR A 8 -34.01 18.01 0.96
CA TYR A 8 -33.17 17.08 1.73
C TYR A 8 -32.66 17.65 3.06
N ALA A 9 -33.33 18.66 3.62
CA ALA A 9 -32.93 19.27 4.89
C ALA A 9 -32.92 18.30 6.09
N HIS A 10 -33.55 17.13 5.95
CA HIS A 10 -33.54 16.06 6.95
C HIS A 10 -32.24 15.24 6.99
N LEU A 11 -31.38 15.35 5.97
CA LEU A 11 -30.09 14.67 5.94
C LEU A 11 -29.09 15.38 6.87
N LYS A 12 -28.37 14.59 7.67
CA LYS A 12 -27.43 15.07 8.70
C LYS A 12 -25.95 14.99 8.27
N ALA A 13 -25.67 15.04 6.97
CA ALA A 13 -24.33 14.99 6.42
C ALA A 13 -24.24 15.82 5.14
N ALA A 14 -23.29 16.77 5.10
CA ALA A 14 -23.12 17.68 3.97
C ALA A 14 -22.84 16.92 2.67
N ASP A 15 -21.93 15.93 2.70
CA ASP A 15 -21.55 15.13 1.53
C ASP A 15 -22.73 14.35 0.97
N ARG A 16 -23.57 13.77 1.84
CA ARG A 16 -24.78 13.04 1.44
C ARG A 16 -25.82 13.97 0.83
N THR A 17 -26.00 15.16 1.41
CA THR A 17 -26.90 16.18 0.87
C THR A 17 -26.43 16.66 -0.50
N ALA A 18 -25.13 16.92 -0.65
CA ALA A 18 -24.52 17.32 -1.90
C ALA A 18 -24.69 16.24 -2.98
N MET A 19 -24.33 14.98 -2.68
CA MET A 19 -24.53 13.83 -3.58
C MET A 19 -25.99 13.72 -4.03
N THR A 20 -26.93 13.79 -3.10
CA THR A 20 -28.37 13.65 -3.42
C THR A 20 -28.84 14.81 -4.32
N CYS A 21 -28.37 16.03 -4.06
CA CYS A 21 -28.70 17.19 -4.88
C CYS A 21 -28.06 17.18 -6.28
N ILE A 22 -26.89 16.56 -6.42
CA ILE A 22 -26.25 16.36 -7.73
C ILE A 22 -27.02 15.29 -8.53
N ALA A 23 -27.52 14.24 -7.86
CA ALA A 23 -28.35 13.24 -8.52
C ALA A 23 -29.67 13.84 -9.07
N ASP A 24 -30.27 14.80 -8.36
CA ASP A 24 -31.50 15.50 -8.79
C ASP A 24 -31.36 16.27 -10.12
N ILE A 25 -30.13 16.60 -10.54
CA ILE A 25 -29.87 17.25 -11.83
C ILE A 25 -29.40 16.26 -12.91
N GLY A 26 -29.53 14.95 -12.66
CA GLY A 26 -29.24 13.88 -13.62
C GLY A 26 -27.76 13.48 -13.71
N VAL A 27 -26.93 13.86 -12.74
CA VAL A 27 -25.51 13.50 -12.70
C VAL A 27 -25.29 12.31 -11.77
N ASN A 28 -24.67 11.25 -12.30
CA ASN A 28 -24.33 10.05 -11.53
C ASN A 28 -22.99 10.19 -10.79
N LEU A 29 -22.85 9.43 -9.71
CA LEU A 29 -21.58 9.30 -8.99
C LEU A 29 -20.56 8.50 -9.83
N SER A 30 -19.39 9.08 -10.04
CA SER A 30 -18.24 8.41 -10.64
C SER A 30 -17.21 8.10 -9.55
N PRO A 31 -17.09 6.84 -9.08
CA PRO A 31 -16.16 6.51 -8.01
C PRO A 31 -14.71 6.62 -8.50
N LEU A 32 -13.86 7.26 -7.71
CA LEU A 32 -12.42 7.38 -7.95
C LEU A 32 -11.66 6.70 -6.81
N GLN A 33 -10.99 5.58 -7.11
CA GLN A 33 -10.30 4.74 -6.11
C GLN A 33 -9.11 5.44 -5.42
N GLY A 34 -8.66 6.58 -5.95
CA GLY A 34 -7.57 7.39 -5.38
C GLY A 34 -7.99 8.43 -4.34
N ILE A 35 -9.30 8.67 -4.19
CA ILE A 35 -9.83 9.68 -3.29
C ILE A 35 -10.25 8.98 -2.00
N HIS A 36 -9.41 9.08 -0.97
CA HIS A 36 -9.68 8.45 0.32
C HIS A 36 -10.15 9.47 1.35
N GLN A 37 -11.37 9.30 1.86
CA GLN A 37 -11.85 10.05 3.03
C GLN A 37 -11.13 9.65 4.33
N ILE A 38 -10.58 8.42 4.36
CA ILE A 38 -9.93 7.82 5.54
C ILE A 38 -10.82 7.91 6.78
N ASP A 39 -12.03 7.39 6.67
CA ASP A 39 -12.90 7.13 7.80
C ASP A 39 -12.38 5.90 8.59
N LEU A 40 -11.13 5.99 9.03
CA LEU A 40 -10.37 4.99 9.77
C LEU A 40 -9.60 5.68 10.92
N ARG A 41 -9.20 4.90 11.92
CA ARG A 41 -8.43 5.36 13.09
C ARG A 41 -7.27 4.41 13.38
N GLY A 42 -6.31 4.86 14.18
CA GLY A 42 -5.18 4.04 14.63
C GLY A 42 -4.15 3.84 13.52
N ASP A 43 -3.57 2.64 13.45
CA ASP A 43 -2.51 2.30 12.51
C ASP A 43 -3.04 2.05 11.08
N LEU A 44 -2.74 2.98 10.17
CA LEU A 44 -3.17 2.92 8.76
C LEU A 44 -2.25 2.04 7.88
N SER A 45 -1.22 1.41 8.43
CA SER A 45 -0.17 0.76 7.65
C SER A 45 -0.68 -0.34 6.72
N GLY A 46 -1.61 -1.17 7.16
CA GLY A 46 -2.20 -2.22 6.31
C GLY A 46 -2.93 -1.66 5.09
N PHE A 47 -3.68 -0.56 5.28
CA PHE A 47 -4.42 0.13 4.22
C PHE A 47 -3.48 0.76 3.18
N LEU A 48 -2.49 1.54 3.62
CA LEU A 48 -1.53 2.19 2.72
C LEU A 48 -0.61 1.18 2.00
N SER A 49 -0.32 0.04 2.64
CA SER A 49 0.53 -1.01 2.06
C SER A 49 -0.14 -1.78 0.93
N SER A 50 -1.46 -1.72 0.82
CA SER A 50 -2.26 -2.52 -0.13
C SER A 50 -3.14 -1.62 -1.02
N HIS A 51 -2.73 -0.36 -1.19
CA HIS A 51 -3.49 0.58 -2.01
C HIS A 51 -3.61 0.05 -3.45
N PRO A 52 -4.81 0.15 -4.06
CA PRO A 52 -5.08 -0.40 -5.39
C PRO A 52 -4.25 0.29 -6.48
N LYS A 53 -4.35 -0.26 -7.70
CA LYS A 53 -3.74 0.31 -8.90
C LYS A 53 -4.56 1.51 -9.41
N SER A 54 -4.47 2.59 -8.65
CA SER A 54 -5.03 3.90 -8.98
C SER A 54 -4.05 5.00 -8.55
N LEU A 55 -4.16 6.20 -9.14
CA LEU A 55 -3.41 7.35 -8.65
C LEU A 55 -3.90 7.69 -7.25
N LEU A 56 -2.98 7.87 -6.31
CA LEU A 56 -3.31 8.46 -5.03
C LEU A 56 -3.65 9.95 -5.25
N MET A 57 -4.87 10.34 -4.90
CA MET A 57 -5.35 11.71 -5.09
C MET A 57 -5.45 12.47 -3.76
N SER A 58 -6.00 11.84 -2.73
CA SER A 58 -6.14 12.46 -1.41
C SER A 58 -6.12 11.43 -0.30
N LEU A 59 -5.50 11.82 0.81
CA LEU A 59 -5.60 11.16 2.11
C LEU A 59 -6.26 12.16 3.07
N HIS A 60 -7.58 12.09 3.22
CA HIS A 60 -8.31 12.94 4.16
C HIS A 60 -8.22 12.39 5.60
N HIS A 61 -8.68 13.13 6.62
CA HIS A 61 -8.60 12.71 8.05
C HIS A 61 -7.24 12.17 8.53
N PHE A 62 -6.14 12.62 7.92
CA PHE A 62 -4.78 12.18 8.28
C PHE A 62 -4.38 12.57 9.71
N ASP A 63 -5.08 13.54 10.31
CA ASP A 63 -4.96 13.96 11.70
C ASP A 63 -5.51 12.94 12.72
N MET A 64 -6.33 12.00 12.25
CA MET A 64 -7.07 11.04 13.10
C MET A 64 -6.43 9.65 13.16
N VAL A 65 -5.34 9.45 12.41
CA VAL A 65 -4.54 8.22 12.39
C VAL A 65 -3.24 8.39 13.18
N GLU A 66 -2.60 7.26 13.50
CA GLU A 66 -1.26 7.24 14.06
C GLU A 66 -0.22 7.70 13.01
N PRO A 67 0.96 8.20 13.41
CA PRO A 67 2.04 8.49 12.46
C PRO A 67 2.34 7.26 11.60
N ILE A 68 2.42 7.46 10.28
CA ILE A 68 2.52 6.35 9.32
C ILE A 68 3.94 5.80 9.14
N PHE A 69 4.95 6.52 9.66
CA PHE A 69 6.35 6.08 9.68
C PHE A 69 6.86 5.94 11.12
N PRO A 70 7.70 4.93 11.40
CA PRO A 70 8.30 4.77 12.72
C PRO A 70 9.20 5.95 13.06
N SER A 71 9.24 6.32 14.34
CA SER A 71 10.11 7.38 14.89
C SER A 71 9.87 8.78 14.28
N MET A 72 8.74 9.00 13.61
CA MET A 72 8.31 10.30 13.08
C MET A 72 6.97 10.70 13.70
N ASP A 73 6.73 11.99 13.86
CA ASP A 73 5.38 12.50 14.12
C ASP A 73 4.54 12.52 12.82
N ARG A 74 3.26 12.92 12.92
CA ARG A 74 2.36 12.95 11.74
C ARG A 74 2.81 13.94 10.67
N ALA A 75 3.29 15.11 11.06
CA ALA A 75 3.70 16.14 10.10
C ALA A 75 4.98 15.70 9.37
N GLN A 76 5.96 15.23 10.11
CA GLN A 76 7.20 14.64 9.58
C GLN A 76 6.88 13.47 8.65
N SER A 77 5.96 12.59 9.04
CA SER A 77 5.53 11.46 8.20
C SER A 77 4.90 11.92 6.88
N GLY A 78 4.08 12.98 6.91
CA GLY A 78 3.50 13.59 5.72
C GLY A 78 4.56 14.16 4.78
N TYR A 79 5.53 14.93 5.31
CA TYR A 79 6.64 15.45 4.51
C TYR A 79 7.52 14.33 3.94
N HIS A 80 7.75 13.27 4.71
CA HIS A 80 8.50 12.10 4.26
C HIS A 80 7.79 11.37 3.11
N LEU A 81 6.48 11.16 3.20
CA LEU A 81 5.69 10.57 2.11
C LEU A 81 5.72 11.45 0.85
N LEU A 82 5.60 12.78 1.02
CA LEU A 82 5.66 13.75 -0.08
C LEU A 82 7.04 13.78 -0.76
N ASN A 83 8.11 13.48 -0.03
CA ASN A 83 9.45 13.35 -0.61
C ASN A 83 9.47 12.28 -1.71
N ALA A 84 8.87 11.11 -1.47
CA ALA A 84 8.71 10.09 -2.53
C ALA A 84 7.85 10.58 -3.70
N ALA A 85 6.74 11.26 -3.41
CA ALA A 85 5.83 11.78 -4.43
C ALA A 85 6.49 12.82 -5.36
N ASN A 86 7.47 13.58 -4.88
CA ASN A 86 8.24 14.53 -5.69
C ASN A 86 9.08 13.84 -6.78
N TYR A 87 9.42 12.56 -6.58
CA TYR A 87 10.11 11.76 -7.59
C TYR A 87 9.13 11.14 -8.57
N ASP A 88 8.03 10.55 -8.08
CA ASP A 88 7.00 9.97 -8.93
C ASP A 88 5.62 9.84 -8.25
N GLN A 89 4.70 10.76 -8.58
CA GLN A 89 3.29 10.67 -8.14
C GLN A 89 2.55 9.46 -8.73
N SER A 90 2.94 8.98 -9.92
CA SER A 90 2.19 7.94 -10.65
C SER A 90 2.27 6.57 -9.98
N ARG A 91 3.28 6.35 -9.14
CA ARG A 91 3.51 5.09 -8.41
C ARG A 91 3.16 5.16 -6.93
N MET A 92 2.86 6.35 -6.37
CA MET A 92 2.62 6.52 -4.94
C MET A 92 1.61 5.50 -4.39
N LEU A 93 2.05 4.76 -3.38
CA LEU A 93 1.34 3.68 -2.68
C LEU A 93 0.92 2.48 -3.53
N GLN A 94 1.16 2.47 -4.84
CA GLN A 94 0.72 1.38 -5.69
C GLN A 94 1.41 0.07 -5.29
N GLN A 95 0.61 -0.93 -4.93
CA GLN A 95 1.13 -2.21 -4.46
C GLN A 95 1.66 -3.10 -5.60
N THR A 96 2.95 -3.34 -5.68
CA THR A 96 3.57 -4.28 -6.63
C THR A 96 4.00 -5.55 -5.90
N ILE A 97 3.58 -6.70 -6.42
CA ILE A 97 3.82 -8.01 -5.80
C ILE A 97 4.77 -8.82 -6.69
N CYS A 98 5.82 -9.38 -6.10
CA CYS A 98 6.89 -10.10 -6.80
C CYS A 98 7.13 -11.45 -6.12
N HIS A 99 7.26 -12.52 -6.90
CA HIS A 99 7.50 -13.85 -6.36
C HIS A 99 8.95 -14.27 -6.63
N LYS A 100 9.71 -14.55 -5.58
CA LYS A 100 11.03 -15.20 -5.66
C LYS A 100 10.87 -16.68 -5.35
N ARG A 101 10.51 -17.46 -6.37
CA ARG A 101 10.19 -18.89 -6.24
C ARG A 101 11.37 -19.73 -5.73
N SER A 102 12.61 -19.34 -6.03
CA SER A 102 13.80 -20.07 -5.58
C SER A 102 13.96 -20.12 -4.05
N THR A 103 13.39 -19.15 -3.32
CA THR A 103 13.44 -19.07 -1.85
C THR A 103 12.05 -19.14 -1.22
N ASN A 104 11.01 -19.43 -2.00
CA ASN A 104 9.61 -19.34 -1.59
C ASN A 104 9.23 -18.00 -0.94
N TRP A 105 9.78 -16.89 -1.43
CA TRP A 105 9.45 -15.56 -0.91
C TRP A 105 8.43 -14.83 -1.79
N THR A 106 7.54 -14.09 -1.16
CA THR A 106 6.72 -13.07 -1.81
C THR A 106 7.08 -11.69 -1.29
N PHE A 107 7.36 -10.77 -2.19
CA PHE A 107 7.55 -9.37 -1.89
C PHE A 107 6.27 -8.61 -2.22
N SER A 108 5.86 -7.69 -1.36
CA SER A 108 4.76 -6.75 -1.62
C SER A 108 5.26 -5.35 -1.31
N VAL A 109 5.39 -4.51 -2.32
CA VAL A 109 5.93 -3.15 -2.21
C VAL A 109 4.81 -2.14 -2.45
N SER A 110 4.53 -1.29 -1.47
CA SER A 110 3.77 -0.06 -1.63
C SER A 110 4.75 1.08 -1.88
N TRP A 111 4.85 1.52 -3.14
CA TRP A 111 5.93 2.41 -3.56
C TRP A 111 5.88 3.75 -2.82
N GLY A 112 7.02 4.14 -2.23
CA GLY A 112 7.15 5.35 -1.43
C GLY A 112 6.64 5.22 0.02
N TYR A 113 6.19 4.04 0.45
CA TYR A 113 5.68 3.82 1.80
C TYR A 113 6.26 2.60 2.52
N SER A 114 5.97 1.39 2.05
CA SER A 114 6.35 0.16 2.75
C SER A 114 6.73 -0.96 1.78
N ALA A 115 7.48 -1.92 2.30
CA ALA A 115 7.74 -3.18 1.61
C ALA A 115 7.61 -4.33 2.60
N HIS A 116 7.06 -5.45 2.13
CA HIS A 116 6.86 -6.65 2.91
C HIS A 116 7.58 -7.84 2.28
N ILE A 117 8.18 -8.70 3.10
CA ILE A 117 8.64 -10.04 2.70
C ILE A 117 7.79 -11.08 3.42
N TYR A 118 7.19 -11.98 2.68
CA TYR A 118 6.50 -13.16 3.18
C TYR A 118 7.36 -14.39 2.90
N GLU A 119 7.49 -15.28 3.87
CA GLU A 119 8.23 -16.54 3.75
C GLU A 119 7.33 -17.65 3.16
N GLN A 120 6.51 -17.30 2.16
CA GLN A 120 5.66 -18.19 1.39
C GLN A 120 5.32 -17.55 0.04
N ILE A 121 5.02 -18.36 -0.97
CA ILE A 121 4.36 -17.88 -2.20
C ILE A 121 2.88 -17.65 -1.90
N ILE A 122 2.49 -16.38 -1.76
CA ILE A 122 1.12 -15.98 -1.42
C ILE A 122 0.44 -15.38 -2.64
N PRO A 123 -0.79 -15.80 -3.00
CA PRO A 123 -1.51 -15.25 -4.14
C PRO A 123 -1.70 -13.73 -4.06
N ARG A 124 -1.60 -13.06 -5.20
CA ARG A 124 -1.78 -11.61 -5.31
C ARG A 124 -3.15 -11.15 -4.85
N SER A 125 -4.20 -11.88 -5.23
CA SER A 125 -5.58 -11.60 -4.83
C SER A 125 -5.76 -11.62 -3.31
N TRP A 126 -4.97 -12.40 -2.60
CA TRP A 126 -4.97 -12.41 -1.14
C TRP A 126 -4.22 -11.21 -0.56
N LEU A 127 -3.04 -10.89 -1.11
CA LEU A 127 -2.21 -9.77 -0.63
C LEU A 127 -2.78 -8.39 -0.96
N GLN A 128 -3.65 -8.29 -1.97
CA GLN A 128 -4.41 -7.08 -2.29
C GLN A 128 -5.40 -6.70 -1.18
N ASN A 129 -5.83 -7.66 -0.37
CA ASN A 129 -6.62 -7.35 0.80
C ASN A 129 -5.69 -6.83 1.91
N PRO A 130 -5.91 -5.61 2.43
CA PRO A 130 -5.08 -5.05 3.49
C PRO A 130 -5.19 -5.86 4.78
N ILE A 131 -4.08 -5.90 5.52
CA ILE A 131 -4.10 -6.37 6.91
C ILE A 131 -4.88 -5.36 7.74
N GLU A 132 -5.84 -5.81 8.55
CA GLU A 132 -6.65 -4.97 9.42
C GLU A 132 -5.84 -4.45 10.62
N THR A 133 -4.91 -3.51 10.38
CA THR A 133 -4.14 -2.79 11.41
C THR A 133 -4.91 -1.59 11.97
N PHE A 134 -5.86 -1.08 11.18
CA PHE A 134 -6.67 0.10 11.46
C PHE A 134 -7.95 -0.25 12.22
N LYS A 135 -8.64 0.79 12.68
CA LYS A 135 -9.90 0.71 13.42
C LYS A 135 -10.99 1.51 12.71
N ASN A 136 -12.25 1.13 12.92
CA ASN A 136 -13.41 1.83 12.40
C ASN A 136 -13.46 3.31 12.86
N TRP A 137 -13.92 4.21 12.00
CA TRP A 137 -14.18 5.62 12.36
C TRP A 137 -15.14 5.78 13.54
N ALA A 138 -16.22 5.01 13.52
CA ALA A 138 -17.24 4.95 14.55
C ALA A 138 -17.54 3.49 14.91
N ARG A 139 -18.04 3.26 16.13
CA ARG A 139 -18.49 1.92 16.53
C ARG A 139 -19.72 1.54 15.70
N SER A 140 -19.53 0.63 14.75
CA SER A 140 -20.62 -0.08 14.09
C SER A 140 -20.75 -1.48 14.72
N PRO A 141 -21.91 -1.85 15.29
CA PRO A 141 -22.11 -3.14 15.92
C PRO A 141 -22.27 -4.29 14.91
N ARG A 142 -22.48 -4.00 13.62
CA ARG A 142 -22.72 -5.03 12.59
C ARG A 142 -21.86 -4.75 11.34
N PRO A 143 -21.33 -5.80 10.69
CA PRO A 143 -20.65 -5.68 9.41
C PRO A 143 -21.63 -5.33 8.27
N PRO A 144 -21.12 -4.85 7.11
CA PRO A 144 -19.72 -4.60 6.80
C PRO A 144 -19.16 -3.37 7.54
N HIS A 145 -17.89 -3.44 7.96
CA HIS A 145 -17.20 -2.35 8.65
C HIS A 145 -16.44 -1.42 7.69
N TYR A 146 -16.08 -1.93 6.51
CA TYR A 146 -15.32 -1.24 5.48
C TYR A 146 -16.00 -1.43 4.11
N MET A 147 -15.65 -0.58 3.15
CA MET A 147 -16.12 -0.70 1.76
C MET A 147 -15.24 -1.64 0.91
N PHE A 148 -14.32 -2.35 1.54
CA PHE A 148 -13.34 -3.24 0.92
C PHE A 148 -13.09 -4.45 1.83
N ASP A 149 -12.61 -5.54 1.24
CA ASP A 149 -12.24 -6.74 1.98
C ASP A 149 -10.93 -6.54 2.74
N VAL A 150 -10.84 -7.14 3.92
CA VAL A 150 -9.65 -7.08 4.78
C VAL A 150 -9.24 -8.49 5.19
N ARG A 151 -7.98 -8.67 5.57
CA ARG A 151 -7.48 -9.90 6.19
C ARG A 151 -6.96 -9.61 7.59
N LYS A 152 -7.10 -10.60 8.48
CA LYS A 152 -6.63 -10.47 9.86
C LYS A 152 -5.09 -10.57 9.91
N PRO A 153 -4.44 -9.92 10.89
CA PRO A 153 -3.05 -10.23 11.23
C PRO A 153 -2.88 -11.73 11.50
N SER A 154 -1.83 -12.34 10.93
CA SER A 154 -1.49 -13.75 11.13
C SER A 154 -0.34 -13.87 12.13
N TRP A 155 -0.38 -14.91 12.95
CA TRP A 155 0.72 -15.33 13.84
C TRP A 155 1.54 -16.47 13.24
N ASP A 156 1.20 -16.92 12.02
CA ASP A 156 2.01 -17.86 11.28
C ASP A 156 3.30 -17.14 10.79
N PRO A 157 4.51 -17.61 11.14
CA PRO A 157 5.76 -17.00 10.67
C PRO A 157 5.95 -17.04 9.15
N CYS A 158 5.20 -17.86 8.41
CA CYS A 158 5.24 -17.89 6.95
C CYS A 158 4.34 -16.81 6.31
N GLU A 159 3.19 -16.52 6.94
CA GLU A 159 2.20 -15.54 6.45
C GLU A 159 2.34 -14.14 7.07
N ALA A 160 2.97 -14.02 8.24
CA ALA A 160 3.23 -12.74 8.89
C ALA A 160 4.38 -12.01 8.17
N PRO A 161 4.17 -10.81 7.61
CA PRO A 161 5.19 -10.15 6.82
C PRO A 161 6.36 -9.66 7.69
N HIS A 162 7.57 -9.74 7.15
CA HIS A 162 8.66 -8.87 7.57
C HIS A 162 8.37 -7.47 7.04
N VAL A 163 8.26 -6.48 7.93
CA VAL A 163 7.85 -5.11 7.58
C VAL A 163 9.05 -4.19 7.41
N PHE A 164 9.07 -3.47 6.29
CA PHE A 164 10.06 -2.46 5.95
C PHE A 164 9.35 -1.16 5.61
N PHE A 165 9.92 -0.04 6.04
CA PHE A 165 9.39 1.30 5.76
C PHE A 165 10.33 2.08 4.85
N PHE A 166 9.75 2.95 4.02
CA PHE A 166 10.47 3.86 3.15
C PHE A 166 11.43 4.73 3.96
N LYS A 167 12.69 4.75 3.52
CA LYS A 167 13.79 5.50 4.15
C LYS A 167 14.29 6.64 3.28
N SER A 168 14.51 6.40 1.99
CA SER A 168 15.10 7.40 1.09
C SER A 168 14.80 7.09 -0.37
N VAL A 169 14.80 8.13 -1.19
CA VAL A 169 14.64 8.04 -2.64
C VAL A 169 15.69 8.89 -3.33
N GLU A 170 16.25 8.40 -4.42
CA GLU A 170 17.20 9.13 -5.25
C GLU A 170 17.12 8.72 -6.73
N ARG A 171 17.63 9.58 -7.61
CA ARG A 171 17.80 9.24 -9.03
C ARG A 171 19.18 8.65 -9.25
N THR A 172 19.25 7.48 -9.87
CA THR A 172 20.51 6.82 -10.20
C THR A 172 21.13 7.43 -11.48
N PRO A 173 22.44 7.24 -11.71
CA PRO A 173 23.09 7.64 -12.96
C PRO A 173 22.52 6.97 -14.22
N ARG A 174 21.76 5.87 -14.07
CA ARG A 174 21.14 5.13 -15.16
C ARG A 174 19.71 5.61 -15.48
N ASN A 175 19.32 6.76 -14.96
CA ASN A 175 17.96 7.31 -15.11
C ASN A 175 16.87 6.37 -14.55
N GLU A 176 17.19 5.68 -13.46
CA GLU A 176 16.24 4.92 -12.64
C GLU A 176 16.00 5.69 -11.33
N ILE A 177 14.87 5.44 -10.67
CA ILE A 177 14.59 5.91 -9.32
C ILE A 177 14.86 4.74 -8.37
N LEU A 178 15.82 4.93 -7.47
CA LEU A 178 16.11 4.00 -6.38
C LEU A 178 15.34 4.44 -5.14
N THR A 179 14.51 3.53 -4.62
CA THR A 179 13.80 3.70 -3.38
C THR A 179 14.28 2.66 -2.36
N THR A 180 14.75 3.14 -1.22
CA THR A 180 15.31 2.31 -0.15
C THR A 180 14.31 2.14 0.98
N TYR A 181 14.12 0.91 1.44
CA TYR A 181 13.25 0.56 2.55
C TYR A 181 14.07 -0.16 3.62
N THR A 182 13.88 0.19 4.88
CA THR A 182 14.58 -0.45 6.01
C THR A 182 13.62 -1.17 6.93
N ARG A 183 14.09 -2.28 7.48
CA ARG A 183 13.33 -3.11 8.42
C ARG A 183 12.85 -2.26 9.59
N ALA A 184 11.58 -2.42 9.94
CA ALA A 184 10.95 -1.71 11.04
C ALA A 184 11.44 -2.26 12.40
N TRP A 185 11.12 -3.53 12.66
CA TRP A 185 11.52 -4.27 13.85
C TRP A 185 11.51 -5.78 13.57
N PRO A 186 12.18 -6.60 14.40
CA PRO A 186 12.01 -8.05 14.36
C PRO A 186 10.57 -8.42 14.65
N ARG A 187 10.02 -9.43 13.95
CA ARG A 187 8.62 -9.82 14.12
C ARG A 187 8.34 -10.45 15.49
N GLY A 188 9.33 -11.09 16.09
CA GLY A 188 9.19 -11.80 17.38
C GLY A 188 8.35 -13.08 17.31
N ILE A 189 8.05 -13.58 16.10
CA ILE A 189 7.20 -14.76 15.84
C ILE A 189 8.06 -16.01 15.54
N GLY A 190 9.36 -15.83 15.26
CA GLY A 190 10.27 -16.90 14.87
C GLY A 190 10.35 -17.12 13.36
N VAL A 191 11.01 -18.21 12.95
CA VAL A 191 11.27 -18.53 11.53
C VAL A 191 10.14 -19.38 10.93
N CYS A 192 9.85 -19.20 9.64
CA CYS A 192 8.95 -20.11 8.94
C CYS A 192 9.59 -21.50 8.82
N SER A 193 8.93 -22.55 9.30
CA SER A 193 9.48 -23.90 9.24
C SER A 193 9.45 -24.51 7.83
N HIS A 194 8.59 -24.00 6.94
CA HIS A 194 8.39 -24.52 5.59
C HIS A 194 9.44 -24.02 4.57
N THR A 195 10.16 -22.94 4.86
CA THR A 195 11.18 -22.36 3.96
C THR A 195 12.56 -22.98 4.12
N GLY A 196 12.72 -23.95 5.03
CA GLY A 196 14.03 -24.55 5.31
C GLY A 196 15.03 -23.50 5.80
N ASN A 197 16.16 -23.35 5.08
CA ASN A 197 17.21 -22.40 5.43
C ASN A 197 17.03 -20.98 4.83
N TYR A 198 15.90 -20.69 4.17
CA TYR A 198 15.64 -19.41 3.51
C TYR A 198 14.83 -18.45 4.38
N SER A 199 15.19 -18.28 5.65
CA SER A 199 14.57 -17.23 6.45
C SER A 199 14.99 -15.84 5.93
N ALA A 200 14.09 -14.87 5.94
CA ALA A 200 14.34 -13.48 5.58
C ALA A 200 14.71 -12.61 6.80
N GLU A 201 14.84 -13.18 8.01
CA GLU A 201 15.16 -12.43 9.25
C GLU A 201 16.43 -11.58 9.13
N TYR A 202 17.44 -12.02 8.36
CA TYR A 202 18.70 -11.28 8.17
C TYR A 202 18.60 -10.11 7.18
N VAL A 203 17.55 -10.04 6.35
CA VAL A 203 17.39 -8.96 5.38
C VAL A 203 17.06 -7.68 6.13
N SER A 204 17.91 -6.66 6.07
CA SER A 204 17.72 -5.39 6.77
C SER A 204 17.24 -4.26 5.85
N GLU A 205 17.48 -4.39 4.54
CA GLU A 205 17.21 -3.35 3.57
C GLU A 205 16.68 -3.93 2.25
N ILE A 206 15.71 -3.24 1.64
CA ILE A 206 15.17 -3.55 0.32
C ILE A 206 15.39 -2.35 -0.58
N HIS A 207 15.94 -2.57 -1.76
CA HIS A 207 16.13 -1.55 -2.79
C HIS A 207 15.17 -1.82 -3.94
N VAL A 208 14.39 -0.82 -4.30
CA VAL A 208 13.45 -0.91 -5.42
C VAL A 208 13.91 0.05 -6.51
N TYR A 209 14.22 -0.51 -7.67
CA TYR A 209 14.60 0.23 -8.87
C TYR A 209 13.40 0.35 -9.78
N SER A 210 12.96 1.59 -10.02
CA SER A 210 11.82 1.90 -10.88
C SER A 210 12.24 2.80 -12.05
N PRO A 211 11.61 2.69 -13.24
CA PRO A 211 11.88 3.60 -14.34
C PRO A 211 11.58 5.06 -13.94
N ALA A 212 12.46 6.00 -14.30
CA ALA A 212 12.21 7.43 -14.05
C ALA A 212 11.05 8.00 -14.90
N THR A 213 10.66 7.29 -15.96
CA THR A 213 9.50 7.64 -16.76
C THR A 213 8.22 7.43 -15.96
N LYS A 214 7.40 8.48 -15.86
CA LYS A 214 6.09 8.41 -15.23
C LYS A 214 5.17 7.48 -16.00
N ARG A 215 4.33 6.74 -15.28
CA ARG A 215 3.33 5.87 -15.89
C ARG A 215 2.17 6.70 -16.43
N VAL A 216 1.84 6.49 -17.71
CA VAL A 216 0.65 7.07 -18.33
C VAL A 216 -0.56 6.16 -18.10
N GLU A 217 -0.33 4.84 -18.17
CA GLU A 217 -1.31 3.80 -17.87
C GLU A 217 -1.03 3.18 -16.50
N ILE A 218 -2.06 3.17 -15.66
CA ILE A 218 -2.00 2.76 -14.24
C ILE A 218 -2.98 1.65 -13.90
N ASP A 219 -3.82 1.25 -14.86
CA ASP A 219 -4.85 0.23 -14.74
C ASP A 219 -4.25 -1.17 -14.59
N ARG A 220 -3.07 -1.40 -15.17
CA ARG A 220 -2.27 -2.62 -14.96
C ARG A 220 -1.11 -2.36 -14.00
N CYS A 221 -0.81 -3.35 -13.17
CA CYS A 221 0.36 -3.32 -12.31
C CYS A 221 1.65 -3.56 -13.10
N GLU A 222 2.76 -2.98 -12.65
CA GLU A 222 4.10 -3.34 -13.16
C GLU A 222 4.48 -4.77 -12.76
N CYS A 223 5.32 -5.35 -13.60
CA CYS A 223 6.03 -6.58 -13.30
C CYS A 223 7.31 -6.27 -12.54
N CYS A 224 7.88 -7.28 -11.91
CA CYS A 224 9.09 -7.10 -11.13
C CYS A 224 9.90 -8.38 -11.00
N ASP A 225 11.22 -8.20 -10.95
CA ASP A 225 12.18 -9.27 -10.76
C ASP A 225 12.90 -9.06 -9.42
N VAL A 226 13.04 -10.12 -8.63
CA VAL A 226 13.71 -10.08 -7.33
C VAL A 226 15.12 -10.63 -7.45
N ILE A 227 16.11 -9.77 -7.22
CA ILE A 227 17.53 -10.10 -7.23
C ILE A 227 17.99 -10.13 -5.76
N HIS A 228 18.40 -11.31 -5.32
CA HIS A 228 18.88 -11.49 -3.96
C HIS A 228 19.84 -12.67 -3.92
N GLU A 229 21.04 -12.40 -3.44
CA GLU A 229 22.11 -13.36 -3.19
C GLU A 229 21.95 -13.95 -1.78
N ALA A 230 22.07 -15.27 -1.66
CA ALA A 230 21.87 -15.95 -0.39
C ALA A 230 22.86 -15.42 0.68
N GLY A 231 22.33 -15.01 1.84
CA GLY A 231 23.12 -14.46 2.94
C GLY A 231 23.38 -12.96 2.86
N SER A 232 22.97 -12.28 1.77
CA SER A 232 23.04 -10.82 1.69
C SER A 232 21.98 -10.18 2.60
N ASN A 233 22.32 -9.15 3.37
CA ASN A 233 21.31 -8.40 4.14
C ASN A 233 20.45 -7.46 3.27
N LYS A 234 20.66 -7.45 1.94
CA LYS A 234 19.97 -6.60 0.97
C LYS A 234 19.21 -7.44 -0.05
N ALA A 235 18.02 -6.99 -0.41
CA ALA A 235 17.26 -7.53 -1.53
C ALA A 235 16.94 -6.42 -2.52
N ASP A 236 17.24 -6.65 -3.80
CA ASP A 236 16.95 -5.74 -4.88
C ASP A 236 15.69 -6.20 -5.61
N ILE A 237 14.80 -5.26 -5.93
CA ILE A 237 13.60 -5.48 -6.72
C ILE A 237 13.67 -4.52 -7.90
N LYS A 238 13.63 -5.06 -9.12
CA LYS A 238 13.62 -4.25 -10.33
C LYS A 238 12.23 -4.26 -10.94
N TYR A 239 11.61 -3.09 -11.05
CA TYR A 239 10.36 -2.93 -11.77
C TYR A 239 10.62 -2.91 -13.28
N ARG A 240 9.68 -3.47 -14.03
CA ARG A 240 9.71 -3.52 -15.48
C ARG A 240 8.30 -3.62 -16.06
N GLU A 241 8.22 -3.37 -17.36
CA GLU A 241 7.04 -3.73 -18.12
C GLU A 241 6.83 -5.24 -18.10
N CYS A 242 5.56 -5.63 -18.09
CA CYS A 242 5.17 -7.03 -18.22
C CYS A 242 5.36 -7.48 -19.66
N LYS A 243 5.80 -8.73 -19.85
CA LYS A 243 5.86 -9.32 -21.18
C LYS A 243 4.43 -9.58 -21.68
N GLU A 244 4.29 -9.66 -23.00
CA GLU A 244 3.04 -10.11 -23.62
C GLU A 244 2.64 -11.47 -23.01
N ASP A 245 1.37 -11.57 -22.60
CA ASP A 245 0.77 -12.74 -21.95
C ASP A 245 1.46 -13.24 -20.65
N GLU A 246 2.28 -12.42 -20.00
CA GLU A 246 2.91 -12.78 -18.73
C GLU A 246 1.89 -12.95 -17.60
N ILE A 247 1.83 -14.17 -17.05
CA ILE A 247 1.06 -14.46 -15.85
C ILE A 247 1.94 -14.21 -14.62
N ILE A 248 1.63 -13.14 -13.91
CA ILE A 248 2.35 -12.68 -12.71
C ILE A 248 1.85 -13.34 -11.42
N ALA A 249 1.57 -14.65 -11.45
CA ALA A 249 1.13 -15.42 -10.28
C ALA A 249 2.31 -16.02 -9.49
#